data_AF-A0A5T1YZ71-F1
#
_entry.id   AF-A0A5T1YZ71-F1
#
_cell.length_a   1.000
_cell.length_b   1.000
_cell.length_c   1.000
_cell.angle_alpha   90.00
_cell.angle_beta   90.00
_cell.angle_gamma   90.00
#
_symmetry.space_group_name_H-M   'P 1'
#
loop_
_entity.id
_entity.type
_entity.pdbx_description
1 polymer ?
#
loop_
_entity_poly.entity_id
_entity_poly.type
_entity_poly.pdbx_seq_one_letter_code
_entity_poly.pdbx_strand_id
1 'polypeptide(L)'
;MKFYKYCASGNDFVITNADRKEDRSALAKELCNRYEGIGADGFIVILPHEKYDFEWEFYNNDGSRAAMCGNGSRAAAHFAHHINKINPNMSFLTGAGIIKAKVNQDKVEVSLGKIKSVQNTFEELGKTWQLCNTGVPHLVHFCQNLDEFDTMLCQKMRQKYNANVNFVKILDENHLKVRTYERGVEDETLACGTGMGACFYLAFLNKKVQNKVKITPKSGEEVGFAYKNEELFFEGKVKYCFEANYNFFSLFLIPLFADDLKSGFGEEYYKLDIDQKRQIFFIKMNEMFDQSFKKIEQERAFIEAFFKDAYKTGFRTSNQINLEKLITIKNKYRIENLYDFAEYKKRIQKIPKSMGIAQALVESATGTSRFAREANNLFGEWTWGEKGLIPDLRHPDKKHKIKIFDSLQDSVDSYVLNLNRHFAYEKFRDARAKFESEGKEITGLEAIKTLDSYSERKGYYINLITKIIKRYNLEKYDTNSNNT
;
A
#
# COMPACT_ATOMS: atom_id res chain seq x y z
N MET A 1 1.50 0.70 -0.51
CA MET A 1 0.56 1.00 0.60
C MET A 1 0.72 -0.08 1.66
N LYS A 2 0.50 0.23 2.95
CA LYS A 2 0.67 -0.74 4.04
C LYS A 2 -0.58 -1.60 4.20
N PHE A 3 -0.35 -2.91 4.31
CA PHE A 3 -1.37 -3.92 4.55
C PHE A 3 -0.88 -4.88 5.63
N TYR A 4 -1.82 -5.43 6.40
CA TYR A 4 -1.51 -6.29 7.53
C TYR A 4 -2.24 -7.61 7.37
N LYS A 5 -1.50 -8.70 7.41
CA LYS A 5 -2.05 -10.05 7.30
C LYS A 5 -2.43 -10.57 8.67
N TYR A 6 -3.67 -11.00 8.81
CA TYR A 6 -4.22 -11.60 10.02
C TYR A 6 -4.76 -13.00 9.75
N CYS A 7 -4.76 -13.84 10.77
CA CYS A 7 -5.47 -15.11 10.78
C CYS A 7 -6.31 -15.21 12.05
N ALA A 8 -7.61 -15.49 11.90
CA ALA A 8 -8.55 -15.68 13.00
C ALA A 8 -9.26 -17.02 12.80
N SER A 9 -8.84 -17.99 13.58
CA SER A 9 -9.36 -19.36 13.57
C SER A 9 -9.42 -20.03 12.19
N GLY A 10 -8.29 -20.04 11.49
CA GLY A 10 -8.14 -20.68 10.17
C GLY A 10 -8.49 -19.78 8.98
N ASN A 11 -9.32 -18.75 9.17
CA ASN A 11 -9.57 -17.75 8.13
C ASN A 11 -8.52 -16.67 8.15
N ASP A 12 -8.04 -16.29 6.96
CA ASP A 12 -7.02 -15.27 6.81
C ASP A 12 -7.53 -13.99 6.12
N PHE A 13 -7.08 -12.83 6.60
CA PHE A 13 -7.58 -11.52 6.19
C PHE A 13 -6.42 -10.57 5.91
N VAL A 14 -6.56 -9.78 4.85
CA VAL A 14 -5.75 -8.57 4.64
C VAL A 14 -6.49 -7.40 5.25
N ILE A 15 -5.82 -6.59 6.08
CA ILE A 15 -6.43 -5.43 6.76
C ILE A 15 -5.64 -4.15 6.46
N THR A 16 -6.33 -3.04 6.26
CA THR A 16 -5.71 -1.69 6.13
C THR A 16 -6.59 -0.60 6.73
N ASN A 17 -6.04 0.61 6.87
CA ASN A 17 -6.79 1.81 7.25
C ASN A 17 -7.10 2.66 6.01
N ALA A 18 -8.23 3.37 6.03
CA ALA A 18 -8.53 4.43 5.08
C ALA A 18 -9.31 5.58 5.76
N ASP A 19 -9.31 6.75 5.12
CA ASP A 19 -9.99 7.94 5.66
C ASP A 19 -11.46 8.03 5.24
N ARG A 20 -11.84 7.34 4.16
CA ARG A 20 -13.19 7.39 3.58
C ARG A 20 -13.60 6.08 2.92
N LYS A 21 -14.91 5.87 2.82
CA LYS A 21 -15.51 4.78 2.04
C LYS A 21 -15.27 4.99 0.55
N GLU A 22 -14.93 3.92 -0.16
CA GLU A 22 -14.89 3.88 -1.62
C GLU A 22 -15.09 2.43 -2.08
N ASP A 23 -15.37 2.20 -3.36
CA ASP A 23 -15.45 0.83 -3.86
C ASP A 23 -14.05 0.25 -4.05
N ARG A 24 -13.73 -0.77 -3.25
CA ARG A 24 -12.45 -1.49 -3.26
C ARG A 24 -12.60 -2.94 -3.72
N SER A 25 -13.68 -3.27 -4.42
CA SER A 25 -13.95 -4.63 -4.90
C SER A 25 -12.83 -5.17 -5.81
N ALA A 26 -12.29 -4.34 -6.71
CA ALA A 26 -11.17 -4.72 -7.57
C ALA A 26 -9.87 -4.93 -6.77
N LEU A 27 -9.61 -4.03 -5.81
CA LEU A 27 -8.46 -4.13 -4.91
C LEU A 27 -8.53 -5.40 -4.04
N ALA A 28 -9.71 -5.77 -3.56
CA ALA A 28 -9.93 -6.99 -2.80
C ALA A 28 -9.54 -8.23 -3.61
N LYS A 29 -9.95 -8.31 -4.88
CA LYS A 29 -9.58 -9.42 -5.79
C LYS A 29 -8.06 -9.51 -5.97
N GLU A 30 -7.42 -8.37 -6.19
CA GLU A 30 -5.96 -8.29 -6.38
C GLU A 30 -5.22 -8.74 -5.12
N LEU A 31 -5.53 -8.14 -3.97
CA LEU A 31 -4.84 -8.45 -2.71
C LEU A 31 -5.09 -9.87 -2.21
N CYS A 32 -6.31 -10.38 -2.37
CA CYS A 32 -6.71 -11.70 -1.89
C CYS A 32 -6.24 -12.84 -2.81
N ASN A 33 -5.78 -12.56 -4.04
CA ASN A 33 -5.17 -13.56 -4.90
C ASN A 33 -3.96 -14.20 -4.19
N ARG A 34 -3.99 -15.53 -4.02
CA ARG A 34 -2.97 -16.28 -3.27
C ARG A 34 -1.63 -16.44 -3.99
N TYR A 35 -1.60 -16.22 -5.30
CA TYR A 35 -0.40 -16.38 -6.13
C TYR A 35 0.23 -15.04 -6.49
N GLU A 36 -0.60 -14.06 -6.85
CA GLU A 36 -0.15 -12.76 -7.37
C GLU A 36 -0.31 -11.61 -6.36
N GLY A 37 -1.10 -11.83 -5.31
CA GLY A 37 -1.38 -10.86 -4.25
C GLY A 37 -0.69 -11.20 -2.93
N ILE A 38 -1.27 -10.69 -1.84
CA ILE A 38 -0.89 -11.07 -0.47
C ILE A 38 -1.47 -12.47 -0.15
N GLY A 39 -2.60 -12.80 -0.78
CA GLY A 39 -3.37 -14.03 -0.56
C GLY A 39 -4.19 -13.96 0.71
N ALA A 40 -5.52 -14.05 0.64
CA ALA A 40 -6.38 -14.14 1.82
C ALA A 40 -7.80 -14.58 1.46
N ASP A 41 -8.59 -14.98 2.45
CA ASP A 41 -10.02 -15.23 2.29
C ASP A 41 -10.82 -13.92 2.13
N GLY A 42 -10.32 -12.81 2.67
CA GLY A 42 -10.97 -11.52 2.50
C GLY A 42 -10.15 -10.30 2.89
N PHE A 43 -10.67 -9.14 2.50
CA PHE A 43 -10.06 -7.82 2.67
C PHE A 43 -10.94 -6.93 3.55
N ILE A 44 -10.37 -6.42 4.65
CA ILE A 44 -11.05 -5.56 5.63
C ILE A 44 -10.39 -4.17 5.61
N VAL A 45 -11.22 -3.14 5.54
CA VAL A 45 -10.78 -1.74 5.67
C VAL A 45 -11.37 -1.16 6.94
N ILE A 46 -10.51 -0.61 7.81
CA ILE A 46 -10.92 0.12 9.01
C ILE A 46 -11.02 1.61 8.67
N LEU A 47 -12.14 2.20 9.05
CA LEU A 47 -12.52 3.58 8.72
C LEU A 47 -12.89 4.33 10.01
N PRO A 48 -12.66 5.66 10.07
CA PRO A 48 -13.16 6.48 11.17
C PRO A 48 -14.70 6.50 11.20
N HIS A 49 -15.29 6.61 12.38
CA HIS A 49 -16.73 6.73 12.57
C HIS A 49 -17.03 7.74 13.68
N GLU A 50 -18.10 8.53 13.55
CA GLU A 50 -18.40 9.62 14.49
C GLU A 50 -18.85 9.14 15.88
N LYS A 51 -19.61 8.03 15.92
CA LYS A 51 -20.23 7.51 17.15
C LYS A 51 -19.56 6.26 17.78
N TYR A 52 -18.91 5.44 16.97
CA TYR A 52 -18.36 4.14 17.37
C TYR A 52 -16.85 4.21 17.21
N ASP A 53 -16.11 3.28 17.82
CA ASP A 53 -14.65 3.31 17.80
C ASP A 53 -14.08 3.25 16.38
N PHE A 54 -14.78 2.56 15.48
CA PHE A 54 -14.56 2.58 14.03
C PHE A 54 -15.77 2.03 13.28
N GLU A 55 -15.72 2.08 11.96
CA GLU A 55 -16.53 1.23 11.09
C GLU A 55 -15.65 0.47 10.12
N TRP A 56 -16.19 -0.57 9.49
CA TRP A 56 -15.44 -1.34 8.51
C TRP A 56 -16.09 -1.39 7.12
N GLU A 57 -15.28 -1.68 6.11
CA GLU A 57 -15.74 -2.30 4.87
C GLU A 57 -15.11 -3.68 4.78
N PHE A 58 -15.91 -4.69 4.45
CA PHE A 58 -15.44 -6.06 4.32
C PHE A 58 -15.79 -6.61 2.94
N TYR A 59 -14.77 -7.10 2.23
CA TYR A 59 -14.84 -7.71 0.92
C TYR A 59 -14.36 -9.16 0.99
N ASN A 60 -15.08 -10.07 0.34
CA ASN A 60 -14.61 -11.42 0.09
C ASN A 60 -13.48 -11.41 -0.96
N ASN A 61 -12.78 -12.54 -1.12
CA ASN A 61 -11.72 -12.69 -2.11
C ASN A 61 -12.17 -12.47 -3.58
N ASP A 62 -13.46 -12.64 -3.88
CA ASP A 62 -14.08 -12.39 -5.17
C ASP A 62 -14.53 -10.92 -5.35
N GLY A 63 -14.20 -10.04 -4.39
CA GLY A 63 -14.57 -8.63 -4.38
C GLY A 63 -16.01 -8.34 -3.97
N SER A 64 -16.84 -9.34 -3.69
CA SER A 64 -18.20 -9.11 -3.17
C SER A 64 -18.16 -8.55 -1.75
N ARG A 65 -19.13 -7.68 -1.39
CA ARG A 65 -19.23 -7.13 -0.03
C ARG A 65 -19.83 -8.16 0.92
N ALA A 66 -19.22 -8.31 2.09
CA ALA A 66 -19.72 -9.14 3.18
C ALA A 66 -20.22 -8.27 4.33
N ALA A 67 -21.44 -8.55 4.80
CA ALA A 67 -22.06 -7.75 5.87
C ALA A 67 -21.40 -7.99 7.23
N MET A 68 -21.05 -9.25 7.54
CA MET A 68 -20.45 -9.66 8.80
C MET A 68 -19.73 -11.00 8.66
N CYS A 69 -18.62 -11.16 9.39
CA CYS A 69 -17.96 -12.43 9.64
C CYS A 69 -17.42 -12.43 11.08
N GLY A 70 -17.71 -13.46 11.86
CA GLY A 70 -17.23 -13.55 13.25
C GLY A 70 -15.70 -13.57 13.34
N ASN A 71 -15.05 -14.32 12.44
CA ASN A 71 -13.58 -14.40 12.35
C ASN A 71 -12.99 -13.07 11.90
N GLY A 72 -13.57 -12.45 10.87
CA GLY A 72 -13.18 -11.12 10.41
C GLY A 72 -13.34 -10.07 11.49
N SER A 73 -14.44 -10.10 12.26
CA SER A 73 -14.72 -9.16 13.35
C SER A 73 -13.65 -9.23 14.44
N ARG A 74 -13.20 -10.44 14.78
CA ARG A 74 -12.08 -10.64 15.73
C ARG A 74 -10.77 -10.09 15.17
N ALA A 75 -10.47 -10.37 13.90
CA ALA A 75 -9.28 -9.85 13.24
C ALA A 75 -9.25 -8.31 13.18
N ALA A 76 -10.38 -7.70 12.83
CA ALA A 76 -10.57 -6.25 12.80
C ALA A 76 -10.37 -5.62 14.18
N ALA A 77 -11.00 -6.17 15.22
CA ALA A 77 -10.85 -5.68 16.59
C ALA A 77 -9.40 -5.81 17.11
N HIS A 78 -8.74 -6.95 16.83
CA HIS A 78 -7.33 -7.10 17.18
C HIS A 78 -6.46 -6.08 16.46
N PHE A 79 -6.67 -5.88 15.15
CA PHE A 79 -5.94 -4.89 14.36
C PHE A 79 -6.16 -3.46 14.89
N ALA A 80 -7.41 -3.08 15.16
CA ALA A 80 -7.77 -1.79 15.73
C ALA A 80 -7.07 -1.52 17.06
N HIS A 81 -7.03 -2.52 17.96
CA HIS A 81 -6.31 -2.38 19.23
C HIS A 81 -4.78 -2.37 19.03
N HIS A 82 -4.25 -3.33 18.29
CA HIS A 82 -2.81 -3.58 18.20
C HIS A 82 -2.07 -2.54 17.36
N ILE A 83 -2.65 -2.16 16.21
CA ILE A 83 -2.05 -1.22 15.25
C ILE A 83 -2.54 0.21 15.52
N ASN A 84 -3.86 0.41 15.62
CA ASN A 84 -4.45 1.76 15.76
C ASN A 84 -4.54 2.25 17.21
N LYS A 85 -4.18 1.42 18.20
CA LYS A 85 -4.19 1.76 19.63
C LYS A 85 -5.57 2.14 20.18
N ILE A 86 -6.64 1.60 19.58
CA ILE A 86 -8.02 1.73 20.09
C ILE A 86 -8.15 0.91 21.40
N ASN A 87 -9.08 1.31 22.28
CA ASN A 87 -9.31 0.64 23.56
C ASN A 87 -9.63 -0.86 23.38
N PRO A 88 -9.11 -1.78 24.22
CA PRO A 88 -9.40 -3.21 24.09
C PRO A 88 -10.88 -3.57 24.25
N ASN A 89 -11.69 -2.77 24.96
CA ASN A 89 -13.16 -2.89 24.94
C ASN A 89 -13.70 -1.85 23.95
N MET A 90 -14.32 -2.32 22.88
CA MET A 90 -14.72 -1.46 21.76
C MET A 90 -16.07 -1.88 21.17
N SER A 91 -16.64 -0.99 20.37
CA SER A 91 -17.79 -1.24 19.52
C SER A 91 -17.56 -0.61 18.15
N PHE A 92 -17.95 -1.33 17.09
CA PHE A 92 -17.76 -0.85 15.73
C PHE A 92 -18.93 -1.20 14.83
N LEU A 93 -19.12 -0.39 13.77
CA LEU A 93 -20.21 -0.56 12.81
C LEU A 93 -19.79 -1.49 11.67
N THR A 94 -20.67 -2.44 11.36
CA THR A 94 -20.56 -3.37 10.24
C THR A 94 -21.80 -3.32 9.34
N GLY A 95 -21.77 -4.01 8.20
CA GLY A 95 -22.94 -4.14 7.32
C GLY A 95 -24.12 -4.88 7.96
N ALA A 96 -23.90 -5.65 9.03
CA ALA A 96 -24.95 -6.30 9.81
C ALA A 96 -25.36 -5.52 11.08
N GLY A 97 -24.79 -4.33 11.30
CA GLY A 97 -25.00 -3.52 12.49
C GLY A 97 -23.80 -3.48 13.43
N ILE A 98 -24.06 -3.19 14.71
CA ILE A 98 -23.02 -2.92 15.71
C ILE A 98 -22.46 -4.22 16.27
N ILE A 99 -21.14 -4.34 16.31
CA ILE A 99 -20.41 -5.44 16.96
C ILE A 99 -19.68 -4.89 18.18
N LYS A 100 -19.85 -5.54 19.33
CA LYS A 100 -19.06 -5.30 20.54
C LYS A 100 -17.89 -6.27 20.52
N ALA A 101 -16.70 -5.79 20.88
CA ALA A 101 -15.51 -6.61 20.96
C ALA A 101 -14.71 -6.34 22.23
N LYS A 102 -14.05 -7.38 22.73
CA LYS A 102 -13.09 -7.33 23.81
C LYS A 102 -11.81 -8.05 23.39
N VAL A 103 -10.71 -7.32 23.37
CA VAL A 103 -9.37 -7.83 23.04
C VAL A 103 -8.60 -8.11 24.33
N ASN A 104 -8.06 -9.31 24.47
CA ASN A 104 -7.15 -9.70 25.53
C ASN A 104 -5.97 -10.46 24.93
N GLN A 105 -4.86 -9.75 24.69
CA GLN A 105 -3.71 -10.28 23.96
C GLN A 105 -4.14 -10.85 22.60
N ASP A 106 -3.86 -12.13 22.34
CA ASP A 106 -4.22 -12.84 21.12
C ASP A 106 -5.66 -13.40 21.13
N LYS A 107 -6.38 -13.31 22.25
CA LYS A 107 -7.78 -13.75 22.35
C LYS A 107 -8.72 -12.57 22.16
N VAL A 108 -9.65 -12.71 21.23
CA VAL A 108 -10.66 -11.69 20.96
C VAL A 108 -12.04 -12.29 21.12
N GLU A 109 -12.88 -11.64 21.92
CA GLU A 109 -14.30 -11.94 22.05
C GLU A 109 -15.11 -10.93 21.23
N VAL A 110 -16.06 -11.38 20.43
CA VAL A 110 -16.99 -10.51 19.67
C VAL A 110 -18.44 -10.92 19.91
N SER A 111 -19.36 -9.97 19.89
CA SER A 111 -20.79 -10.26 19.92
C SER A 111 -21.28 -10.75 18.55
N LEU A 112 -21.98 -11.89 18.51
CA LEU A 112 -22.75 -12.34 17.35
C LEU A 112 -24.19 -11.80 17.34
N GLY A 113 -24.55 -11.01 18.37
CA GLY A 113 -25.85 -10.38 18.50
C GLY A 113 -26.86 -11.24 19.24
N LYS A 114 -28.13 -10.84 19.14
CA LYS A 114 -29.26 -11.53 19.80
C LYS A 114 -29.77 -12.68 18.95
N ILE A 115 -30.23 -13.73 19.61
CA ILE A 115 -30.97 -14.82 18.97
C ILE A 115 -32.31 -14.27 18.45
N LYS A 116 -32.62 -14.53 17.19
CA LYS A 116 -33.82 -14.00 16.52
C LYS A 116 -35.05 -14.84 16.79
N SER A 117 -34.90 -16.17 16.76
CA SER A 117 -35.97 -17.10 17.06
C SER A 117 -35.44 -18.49 17.39
N VAL A 118 -36.23 -19.23 18.17
CA VAL A 118 -36.06 -20.66 18.41
C VAL A 118 -37.40 -21.33 18.19
N GLN A 119 -37.40 -22.46 17.50
CA GLN A 119 -38.59 -23.28 17.30
C GLN A 119 -38.57 -24.50 18.22
N ASN A 120 -39.74 -25.12 18.40
CA ASN A 120 -39.87 -26.40 19.08
C ASN A 120 -39.17 -27.51 18.29
N THR A 121 -38.83 -28.60 18.99
CA THR A 121 -38.24 -29.79 18.38
C THR A 121 -39.24 -30.51 17.48
N PHE A 122 -38.75 -31.13 16.41
CA PHE A 122 -39.54 -32.00 15.53
C PHE A 122 -38.70 -33.21 15.08
N GLU A 123 -39.38 -34.29 14.70
CA GLU A 123 -38.75 -35.51 14.19
C GLU A 123 -38.79 -35.56 12.67
N GLU A 124 -37.65 -35.81 12.02
CA GLU A 124 -37.59 -36.05 10.58
C GLU A 124 -36.38 -36.91 10.21
N LEU A 125 -36.59 -37.88 9.30
CA LEU A 125 -35.55 -38.80 8.80
C LEU A 125 -34.80 -39.52 9.95
N GLY A 126 -35.54 -39.89 11.01
CA GLY A 126 -35.01 -40.62 12.16
C GLY A 126 -34.16 -39.77 13.12
N LYS A 127 -34.28 -38.43 13.06
CA LYS A 127 -33.54 -37.50 13.92
C LYS A 127 -34.44 -36.41 14.48
N THR A 128 -34.19 -36.03 15.72
CA THR A 128 -34.78 -34.85 16.35
C THR A 128 -34.03 -33.59 15.95
N TRP A 129 -34.73 -32.63 15.35
CA TRP A 129 -34.19 -31.36 14.92
C TRP A 129 -34.78 -30.21 15.74
N GLN A 130 -33.97 -29.17 15.97
CA GLN A 130 -34.43 -27.91 16.52
C GLN A 130 -33.88 -26.75 15.69
N LEU A 131 -34.75 -25.81 15.30
CA LEU A 131 -34.37 -24.66 14.49
C LEU A 131 -34.06 -23.46 15.39
N CYS A 132 -32.89 -22.85 15.18
CA CYS A 132 -32.47 -21.61 15.84
C CYS A 132 -31.96 -20.62 14.80
N ASN A 133 -32.39 -19.36 14.90
CA ASN A 133 -31.94 -18.29 14.02
C ASN A 133 -31.01 -17.34 14.78
N THR A 134 -29.73 -17.33 14.41
CA THR A 134 -28.68 -16.47 14.99
C THR A 134 -28.31 -15.32 14.04
N GLY A 135 -29.25 -14.90 13.18
CA GLY A 135 -29.03 -14.03 12.02
C GLY A 135 -29.25 -14.78 10.70
N VAL A 136 -28.91 -16.06 10.68
CA VAL A 136 -29.29 -17.02 9.64
C VAL A 136 -29.87 -18.28 10.30
N PRO A 137 -30.76 -19.04 9.62
CA PRO A 137 -31.39 -20.22 10.19
C PRO A 137 -30.41 -21.42 10.29
N HIS A 138 -30.44 -22.09 11.43
CA HIS A 138 -29.65 -23.29 11.74
C HIS A 138 -30.57 -24.40 12.27
N LEU A 139 -30.55 -25.56 11.63
CA LEU A 139 -31.07 -26.81 12.17
C LEU A 139 -29.98 -27.46 13.01
N VAL A 140 -30.34 -27.88 14.23
CA VAL A 140 -29.43 -28.51 15.17
C VAL A 140 -29.99 -29.87 15.59
N HIS A 141 -29.16 -30.90 15.49
CA HIS A 141 -29.41 -32.23 16.02
C HIS A 141 -28.39 -32.56 17.11
N PHE A 142 -28.89 -32.91 18.30
CA PHE A 142 -28.06 -33.40 19.39
C PHE A 142 -27.82 -34.91 19.23
N CYS A 143 -26.58 -35.31 18.96
CA CYS A 143 -26.22 -36.70 18.73
C CYS A 143 -25.28 -37.26 19.81
N GLN A 144 -25.23 -38.58 19.92
CA GLN A 144 -24.27 -39.29 20.79
C GLN A 144 -22.95 -39.56 20.06
N ASN A 145 -23.02 -39.75 18.74
CA ASN A 145 -21.85 -39.89 17.88
C ASN A 145 -21.88 -38.90 16.70
N LEU A 146 -20.75 -38.26 16.42
CA LEU A 146 -20.60 -37.35 15.27
C LEU A 146 -20.37 -38.09 13.95
N ASP A 147 -20.16 -39.42 14.00
CA ASP A 147 -20.16 -40.28 12.80
C ASP A 147 -21.57 -40.39 12.18
N GLU A 148 -22.61 -39.96 12.90
CA GLU A 148 -23.97 -39.83 12.37
C GLU A 148 -24.12 -38.69 11.36
N PHE A 149 -23.13 -37.81 11.25
CA PHE A 149 -23.13 -36.74 10.26
C PHE A 149 -22.99 -37.33 8.86
N ASP A 150 -24.07 -37.23 8.09
CA ASP A 150 -24.17 -37.70 6.71
C ASP A 150 -24.44 -36.51 5.78
N THR A 151 -23.57 -36.33 4.78
CA THR A 151 -23.61 -35.18 3.87
C THR A 151 -24.90 -35.16 3.03
N MET A 152 -25.39 -36.33 2.59
CA MET A 152 -26.62 -36.40 1.78
C MET A 152 -27.86 -36.02 2.59
N LEU A 153 -27.95 -36.49 3.84
CA LEU A 153 -28.99 -36.11 4.78
C LEU A 153 -28.93 -34.60 5.06
N CYS A 154 -27.74 -34.07 5.32
CA CYS A 154 -27.55 -32.65 5.53
C CYS A 154 -28.01 -31.83 4.33
N GLN A 155 -27.65 -32.23 3.11
CA GLN A 155 -28.09 -31.58 1.88
C GLN A 155 -29.62 -31.57 1.75
N LYS A 156 -30.29 -32.70 2.00
CA LYS A 156 -31.77 -32.80 1.97
C LYS A 156 -32.42 -31.84 2.97
N MET A 157 -31.96 -31.85 4.21
CA MET A 157 -32.49 -30.98 5.27
C MET A 157 -32.20 -29.50 4.98
N ARG A 158 -30.99 -29.19 4.46
CA ARG A 158 -30.59 -27.85 4.02
C ARG A 158 -31.55 -27.30 2.97
N GLN A 159 -31.84 -28.09 1.93
CA GLN A 159 -32.73 -27.69 0.84
C GLN A 159 -34.18 -27.51 1.33
N LYS A 160 -34.69 -28.45 2.13
CA LYS A 160 -36.08 -28.41 2.62
C LYS A 160 -36.35 -27.23 3.55
N TYR A 161 -35.44 -26.93 4.47
CA TYR A 161 -35.65 -25.93 5.52
C TYR A 161 -34.98 -24.59 5.24
N ASN A 162 -34.22 -24.50 4.15
CA ASN A 162 -33.36 -23.37 3.85
C ASN A 162 -32.52 -22.94 5.08
N ALA A 163 -31.94 -23.91 5.80
CA ALA A 163 -31.09 -23.69 6.98
C ALA A 163 -29.71 -24.35 6.87
N ASN A 164 -28.71 -23.84 7.58
CA ASN A 164 -27.48 -24.58 7.85
C ASN A 164 -27.80 -25.80 8.72
N VAL A 165 -27.14 -26.94 8.52
CA VAL A 165 -27.43 -28.17 9.26
C VAL A 165 -26.27 -28.51 10.18
N ASN A 166 -26.54 -28.73 11.46
CA ASN A 166 -25.52 -28.84 12.49
C ASN A 166 -25.78 -30.09 13.33
N PHE A 167 -24.70 -30.84 13.58
CA PHE A 167 -24.68 -31.95 14.51
C PHE A 167 -23.83 -31.54 15.70
N VAL A 168 -24.38 -31.70 16.90
CA VAL A 168 -23.68 -31.36 18.14
C VAL A 168 -23.64 -32.55 19.08
N LYS A 169 -22.44 -32.87 19.54
CA LYS A 169 -22.19 -33.80 20.62
C LYS A 169 -21.78 -33.03 21.87
N ILE A 170 -22.47 -33.27 22.97
CA ILE A 170 -22.11 -32.73 24.28
C ILE A 170 -21.09 -33.67 24.90
N LEU A 171 -19.92 -33.16 25.25
CA LEU A 171 -18.89 -33.94 25.94
C LEU A 171 -19.06 -33.83 27.46
N ASP A 172 -19.27 -32.61 27.93
CA ASP A 172 -19.54 -32.26 29.32
C ASP A 172 -20.29 -30.92 29.38
N GLU A 173 -20.57 -30.41 30.59
CA GLU A 173 -21.29 -29.16 30.80
C GLU A 173 -20.55 -27.89 30.29
N ASN A 174 -19.27 -28.01 29.92
CA ASN A 174 -18.40 -26.93 29.46
C ASN A 174 -17.82 -27.15 28.05
N HIS A 175 -18.07 -28.30 27.40
CA HIS A 175 -17.47 -28.64 26.09
C HIS A 175 -18.46 -29.29 25.12
N LEU A 176 -18.47 -28.77 23.88
CA LEU A 176 -19.24 -29.28 22.75
C LEU A 176 -18.31 -29.65 21.59
N LYS A 177 -18.68 -30.66 20.80
CA LYS A 177 -18.14 -30.88 19.45
C LYS A 177 -19.22 -30.64 18.41
N VAL A 178 -18.89 -29.92 17.34
CA VAL A 178 -19.86 -29.51 16.32
C VAL A 178 -19.35 -29.84 14.92
N ARG A 179 -20.24 -30.36 14.07
CA ARG A 179 -20.05 -30.48 12.61
C ARG A 179 -21.16 -29.71 11.90
N THR A 180 -20.83 -28.97 10.84
CA THR A 180 -21.78 -28.09 10.15
C THR A 180 -21.72 -28.31 8.65
N TYR A 181 -22.88 -28.53 8.03
CA TYR A 181 -23.09 -28.39 6.60
C TYR A 181 -23.65 -26.99 6.31
N GLU A 182 -22.92 -26.22 5.50
CA GLU A 182 -23.15 -24.78 5.38
C GLU A 182 -23.81 -24.40 4.05
N ARG A 183 -24.87 -23.62 4.15
CA ARG A 183 -25.56 -22.96 3.04
C ARG A 183 -24.57 -22.12 2.24
N GLY A 184 -24.60 -22.27 0.91
CA GLY A 184 -23.77 -21.49 -0.01
C GLY A 184 -22.37 -22.06 -0.21
N VAL A 185 -21.86 -22.88 0.72
CA VAL A 185 -20.75 -23.81 0.46
C VAL A 185 -21.29 -25.14 -0.08
N GLU A 186 -22.47 -25.53 0.40
CA GLU A 186 -23.16 -26.79 0.05
C GLU A 186 -22.28 -28.02 0.32
N ASP A 187 -21.46 -27.94 1.38
CA ASP A 187 -20.65 -29.01 1.92
C ASP A 187 -20.40 -28.80 3.43
N GLU A 188 -19.75 -29.76 4.07
CA GLU A 188 -19.27 -29.65 5.45
C GLU A 188 -18.10 -28.67 5.56
N THR A 189 -18.25 -27.64 6.39
CA THR A 189 -17.20 -26.64 6.60
C THR A 189 -16.31 -26.97 7.81
N LEU A 190 -15.07 -26.45 7.79
CA LEU A 190 -14.12 -26.64 8.87
C LEU A 190 -14.59 -26.00 10.19
N ALA A 191 -15.29 -24.87 10.11
CA ALA A 191 -15.94 -24.22 11.24
C ALA A 191 -17.00 -23.23 10.74
N CYS A 192 -18.11 -23.09 11.47
CA CYS A 192 -19.15 -22.10 11.20
C CYS A 192 -19.52 -21.37 12.50
N GLY A 193 -19.18 -20.08 12.63
CA GLY A 193 -19.36 -19.32 13.87
C GLY A 193 -20.82 -19.21 14.33
N THR A 194 -21.74 -18.87 13.40
CA THR A 194 -23.17 -18.77 13.73
C THR A 194 -23.79 -20.15 14.00
N GLY A 195 -23.30 -21.22 13.35
CA GLY A 195 -23.76 -22.59 13.57
C GLY A 195 -23.34 -23.17 14.92
N MET A 196 -22.08 -22.97 15.30
CA MET A 196 -21.60 -23.25 16.64
C MET A 196 -22.37 -22.45 17.69
N GLY A 197 -22.67 -21.18 17.39
CA GLY A 197 -23.52 -20.32 18.19
C GLY A 197 -24.91 -20.87 18.45
N ALA A 198 -25.59 -21.34 17.39
CA ALA A 198 -26.90 -21.97 17.48
C ALA A 198 -26.86 -23.26 18.33
N CYS A 199 -25.84 -24.11 18.12
CA CYS A 199 -25.66 -25.34 18.87
C CYS A 199 -25.48 -25.06 20.37
N PHE A 200 -24.60 -24.12 20.73
CA PHE A 200 -24.40 -23.72 22.11
C PHE A 200 -25.65 -23.09 22.72
N TYR A 201 -26.31 -22.16 22.03
CA TYR A 201 -27.49 -21.50 22.57
C TYR A 201 -28.61 -22.50 22.86
N LEU A 202 -28.87 -23.46 21.96
CA LEU A 202 -29.85 -24.50 22.19
C LEU A 202 -29.43 -25.47 23.30
N ALA A 203 -28.13 -25.80 23.41
CA ALA A 203 -27.64 -26.63 24.50
C ALA A 203 -27.84 -25.93 25.86
N PHE A 204 -27.56 -24.63 25.92
CA PHE A 204 -27.77 -23.79 27.09
C PHE A 204 -29.26 -23.65 27.44
N LEU A 205 -30.11 -23.34 26.45
CA LEU A 205 -31.56 -23.22 26.63
C LEU A 205 -32.18 -24.52 27.16
N ASN A 206 -31.69 -25.66 26.69
CA ASN A 206 -32.11 -26.99 27.12
C ASN A 206 -31.41 -27.46 28.42
N LYS A 207 -30.69 -26.56 29.13
CA LYS A 207 -29.99 -26.82 30.40
C LYS A 207 -28.97 -27.96 30.34
N LYS A 208 -28.36 -28.19 29.17
CA LYS A 208 -27.36 -29.25 28.96
C LYS A 208 -25.92 -28.78 29.17
N VAL A 209 -25.68 -27.47 29.17
CA VAL A 209 -24.37 -26.83 29.38
C VAL A 209 -24.52 -25.53 30.16
N GLN A 210 -23.40 -25.04 30.70
CA GLN A 210 -23.29 -23.75 31.36
C GLN A 210 -23.47 -22.57 30.37
N ASN A 211 -23.56 -21.35 30.88
CA ASN A 211 -23.67 -20.13 30.05
C ASN A 211 -22.36 -19.73 29.34
N LYS A 212 -21.28 -20.51 29.52
CA LYS A 212 -20.02 -20.39 28.80
C LYS A 212 -19.45 -21.79 28.55
N VAL A 213 -19.04 -22.05 27.32
CA VAL A 213 -18.46 -23.34 26.90
C VAL A 213 -17.29 -23.13 25.95
N LYS A 214 -16.49 -24.19 25.77
CA LYS A 214 -15.67 -24.35 24.58
C LYS A 214 -16.38 -25.22 23.55
N ILE A 215 -16.09 -24.97 22.29
CA ILE A 215 -16.58 -25.76 21.15
C ILE A 215 -15.40 -26.15 20.28
N THR A 216 -15.33 -27.43 19.92
CA THR A 216 -14.37 -27.95 18.95
C THR A 216 -15.12 -28.29 17.65
N PRO A 217 -14.93 -27.51 16.56
CA PRO A 217 -15.49 -27.82 15.26
C PRO A 217 -14.65 -28.88 14.53
N LYS A 218 -14.98 -29.17 13.26
CA LYS A 218 -14.24 -30.10 12.39
C LYS A 218 -12.75 -29.73 12.27
N SER A 219 -12.41 -28.43 12.29
CA SER A 219 -11.01 -27.97 12.23
C SER A 219 -10.15 -28.42 13.41
N GLY A 220 -10.76 -28.83 14.53
CA GLY A 220 -10.07 -29.17 15.77
C GLY A 220 -9.67 -27.96 16.62
N GLU A 221 -9.87 -26.74 16.16
CA GLU A 221 -9.54 -25.54 16.92
C GLU A 221 -10.60 -25.23 17.98
N GLU A 222 -10.21 -25.29 19.26
CA GLU A 222 -11.11 -24.91 20.35
C GLU A 222 -11.40 -23.41 20.35
N VAL A 223 -12.69 -23.07 20.34
CA VAL A 223 -13.21 -21.71 20.43
C VAL A 223 -14.16 -21.55 21.61
N GLY A 224 -14.25 -20.34 22.18
CA GLY A 224 -15.11 -20.05 23.31
C GLY A 224 -16.45 -19.47 22.87
N PHE A 225 -17.55 -19.90 23.50
CA PHE A 225 -18.85 -19.29 23.36
C PHE A 225 -19.42 -18.94 24.73
N ALA A 226 -20.10 -17.80 24.81
CA ALA A 226 -20.77 -17.36 26.02
C ALA A 226 -22.11 -16.69 25.69
N TYR A 227 -23.08 -16.84 26.58
CA TYR A 227 -24.36 -16.13 26.52
C TYR A 227 -24.48 -15.22 27.73
N LYS A 228 -24.52 -13.91 27.49
CA LYS A 228 -24.61 -12.88 28.54
C LYS A 228 -25.35 -11.65 27.99
N ASN A 229 -26.13 -10.98 28.83
CA ASN A 229 -26.88 -9.78 28.45
C ASN A 229 -27.75 -9.98 27.19
N GLU A 230 -28.41 -11.13 27.09
CA GLU A 230 -29.23 -11.56 25.94
C GLU A 230 -28.49 -11.68 24.59
N GLU A 231 -27.17 -11.60 24.59
CA GLU A 231 -26.32 -11.66 23.41
C GLU A 231 -25.40 -12.88 23.44
N LEU A 232 -25.17 -13.42 22.24
CA LEU A 232 -24.21 -14.48 22.01
C LEU A 232 -22.82 -13.89 21.76
N PHE A 233 -21.80 -14.41 22.42
CA PHE A 233 -20.41 -14.01 22.26
C PHE A 233 -19.55 -15.17 21.76
N PHE A 234 -18.61 -14.85 20.88
CA PHE A 234 -17.68 -15.76 20.26
C PHE A 234 -16.24 -15.29 20.53
N GLU A 235 -15.50 -16.09 21.28
CA GLU A 235 -14.10 -15.89 21.60
C GLU A 235 -13.21 -16.85 20.80
N GLY A 236 -12.11 -16.34 20.25
CA GLY A 236 -11.14 -17.16 19.54
C GLY A 236 -9.79 -16.47 19.46
N LYS A 237 -8.76 -17.23 19.09
CA LYS A 237 -7.41 -16.68 18.87
C LYS A 237 -7.34 -15.90 17.56
N VAL A 238 -6.54 -14.85 17.57
CA VAL A 238 -6.20 -14.01 16.43
C VAL A 238 -4.70 -13.86 16.38
N LYS A 239 -4.12 -14.15 15.21
CA LYS A 239 -2.70 -14.00 14.95
C LYS A 239 -2.49 -12.87 13.95
N TYR A 240 -1.71 -11.88 14.35
CA TYR A 240 -1.06 -10.97 13.40
C TYR A 240 0.11 -11.73 12.75
N CYS A 241 0.02 -11.96 11.44
CA CYS A 241 0.98 -12.80 10.71
C CYS A 241 2.18 -12.00 10.21
N PHE A 242 1.96 -10.94 9.43
CA PHE A 242 3.00 -10.06 8.90
C PHE A 242 2.43 -8.73 8.39
N GLU A 243 3.29 -7.74 8.19
CA GLU A 243 2.99 -6.50 7.45
C GLU A 243 3.60 -6.56 6.05
N ALA A 244 2.87 -6.05 5.05
CA ALA A 244 3.31 -5.94 3.68
C ALA A 244 3.23 -4.49 3.20
N ASN A 245 4.30 -4.01 2.57
CA ASN A 245 4.27 -2.82 1.73
C ASN A 245 3.95 -3.25 0.31
N TYR A 246 2.67 -3.22 -0.06
CA TYR A 246 2.21 -3.68 -1.36
C TYR A 246 2.41 -2.58 -2.41
N ASN A 247 3.16 -2.89 -3.46
CA ASN A 247 3.41 -2.01 -4.59
C ASN A 247 2.36 -2.30 -5.67
N PHE A 248 1.47 -1.35 -5.92
CA PHE A 248 0.54 -1.42 -7.03
C PHE A 248 1.31 -1.21 -8.34
N PHE A 249 1.87 -2.27 -8.90
CA PHE A 249 2.15 -2.31 -10.33
C PHE A 249 0.83 -2.65 -11.02
N SER A 250 -0.08 -1.66 -11.08
CA SER A 250 -1.34 -1.85 -11.77
C SER A 250 -1.07 -2.12 -13.25
N LEU A 251 -1.55 -3.26 -13.76
CA LEU A 251 -1.55 -3.56 -15.20
C LEU A 251 -2.25 -2.47 -16.03
N PHE A 252 -3.06 -1.58 -15.42
CA PHE A 252 -3.64 -0.41 -16.11
C PHE A 252 -2.61 0.66 -16.47
N LEU A 253 -1.42 0.64 -15.88
CA LEU A 253 -0.36 1.60 -16.18
C LEU A 253 0.54 1.15 -17.33
N ILE A 254 0.46 -0.10 -17.78
CA ILE A 254 1.27 -0.63 -18.89
C ILE A 254 1.16 0.23 -20.16
N PRO A 255 -0.03 0.67 -20.63
CA PRO A 255 -0.09 1.59 -21.77
C PRO A 255 0.42 3.00 -21.47
N LEU A 256 0.42 3.46 -20.21
CA LEU A 256 0.99 4.76 -19.79
C LEU A 256 2.52 4.75 -19.67
N PHE A 257 3.11 3.56 -19.49
CA PHE A 257 4.56 3.32 -19.54
C PHE A 257 5.08 3.10 -20.97
N ALA A 258 4.21 2.77 -21.92
CA ALA A 258 4.57 2.60 -23.32
C ALA A 258 4.76 3.93 -24.08
N ASP A 259 4.30 5.04 -23.53
CA ASP A 259 4.62 6.38 -24.03
C ASP A 259 6.12 6.63 -23.87
N ASP A 260 6.83 6.58 -25.00
CA ASP A 260 8.26 6.78 -25.15
C ASP A 260 8.72 8.01 -24.35
N LEU A 261 9.78 7.89 -23.55
CA LEU A 261 10.39 9.01 -22.81
C LEU A 261 10.80 10.18 -23.72
N LYS A 262 10.81 9.94 -25.03
CA LYS A 262 10.97 10.92 -26.11
C LYS A 262 9.79 11.88 -26.29
N SER A 263 8.59 11.57 -25.81
CA SER A 263 7.41 12.45 -25.89
C SER A 263 6.96 12.97 -24.53
N GLY A 264 6.03 13.93 -24.51
CA GLY A 264 5.38 14.43 -23.30
C GLY A 264 4.50 13.36 -22.63
N PHE A 265 3.81 13.71 -21.54
CA PHE A 265 2.78 12.79 -21.00
C PHE A 265 1.65 12.61 -22.02
N GLY A 266 1.23 11.37 -22.30
CA GLY A 266 0.15 11.08 -23.25
C GLY A 266 -1.24 11.51 -22.75
N GLU A 267 -2.23 11.51 -23.65
CA GLU A 267 -3.59 12.00 -23.36
C GLU A 267 -4.28 11.26 -22.21
N GLU A 268 -4.02 9.96 -22.06
CA GLU A 268 -4.54 9.16 -20.95
C GLU A 268 -4.05 9.66 -19.59
N TYR A 269 -2.81 10.17 -19.51
CA TYR A 269 -2.29 10.74 -18.27
C TYR A 269 -3.13 11.92 -17.80
N TYR A 270 -3.60 12.78 -18.72
CA TYR A 270 -4.37 13.97 -18.36
C TYR A 270 -5.80 13.66 -17.90
N LYS A 271 -6.34 12.46 -18.22
CA LYS A 271 -7.66 12.00 -17.78
C LYS A 271 -7.67 11.47 -16.34
N LEU A 272 -6.50 11.12 -15.81
CA LEU A 272 -6.37 10.55 -14.46
C LEU A 272 -6.69 11.56 -13.35
N ASP A 273 -7.06 11.03 -12.18
CA ASP A 273 -7.16 11.83 -10.97
C ASP A 273 -5.79 12.29 -10.46
N ILE A 274 -5.79 13.22 -9.50
CA ILE A 274 -4.55 13.86 -9.04
C ILE A 274 -3.61 12.90 -8.29
N ASP A 275 -4.14 11.87 -7.64
CA ASP A 275 -3.33 10.91 -6.88
C ASP A 275 -2.70 9.88 -7.82
N GLN A 276 -3.45 9.42 -8.83
CA GLN A 276 -2.95 8.58 -9.91
C GLN A 276 -1.87 9.30 -10.73
N LYS A 277 -2.12 10.55 -11.16
CA LYS A 277 -1.11 11.39 -11.85
C LYS A 277 0.18 11.46 -11.06
N ARG A 278 0.08 11.72 -9.75
CA ARG A 278 1.24 11.86 -8.87
C ARG A 278 2.05 10.58 -8.79
N GLN A 279 1.41 9.42 -8.69
CA GLN A 279 2.11 8.13 -8.66
C GLN A 279 2.89 7.88 -9.95
N ILE A 280 2.25 8.06 -11.11
CA ILE A 280 2.91 7.91 -12.42
C ILE A 280 4.05 8.92 -12.59
N PHE A 281 3.80 10.17 -12.20
CA PHE A 281 4.79 11.23 -12.26
C PHE A 281 6.04 10.86 -11.47
N PHE A 282 5.90 10.36 -10.24
CA PHE A 282 7.04 9.91 -9.44
C PHE A 282 7.82 8.77 -10.07
N ILE A 283 7.13 7.79 -10.68
CA ILE A 283 7.77 6.67 -11.36
C ILE A 283 8.55 7.16 -12.58
N LYS A 284 7.91 7.92 -13.48
CA LYS A 284 8.56 8.47 -14.68
C LYS A 284 9.73 9.38 -14.33
N MET A 285 9.58 10.27 -13.34
CA MET A 285 10.69 11.11 -12.90
C MET A 285 11.85 10.30 -12.35
N ASN A 286 11.58 9.28 -11.52
CA ASN A 286 12.64 8.42 -10.99
C ASN A 286 13.41 7.73 -12.12
N GLU A 287 12.72 7.17 -13.10
CA GLU A 287 13.32 6.53 -14.26
C GLU A 287 14.16 7.51 -15.09
N MET A 288 13.65 8.72 -15.34
CA MET A 288 14.39 9.74 -16.08
C MET A 288 15.67 10.19 -15.36
N PHE A 289 15.62 10.29 -14.02
CA PHE A 289 16.82 10.51 -13.22
C PHE A 289 17.79 9.34 -13.30
N ASP A 290 17.32 8.09 -13.26
CA ASP A 290 18.16 6.89 -13.44
C ASP A 290 18.90 6.91 -14.77
N GLN A 291 18.23 7.31 -15.86
CA GLN A 291 18.86 7.45 -17.17
C GLN A 291 19.90 8.58 -17.19
N SER A 292 19.59 9.73 -16.61
CA SER A 292 20.54 10.84 -16.49
C SER A 292 21.77 10.44 -15.67
N PHE A 293 21.57 9.70 -14.58
CA PHE A 293 22.64 9.26 -13.69
C PHE A 293 23.54 8.21 -14.34
N LYS A 294 23.00 7.31 -15.17
CA LYS A 294 23.83 6.41 -16.00
C LYS A 294 24.81 7.19 -16.88
N LYS A 295 24.40 8.30 -17.49
CA LYS A 295 25.27 9.17 -18.29
C LYS A 295 26.37 9.81 -17.42
N ILE A 296 26.00 10.29 -16.23
CA ILE A 296 26.96 10.85 -15.26
C ILE A 296 27.99 9.81 -14.84
N GLU A 297 27.57 8.58 -14.50
CA GLU A 297 28.51 7.54 -14.07
C GLU A 297 29.47 7.13 -15.17
N GLN A 298 29.00 7.07 -16.43
CA GLN A 298 29.89 6.82 -17.58
C GLN A 298 30.93 7.95 -17.75
N GLU A 299 30.52 9.20 -17.56
CA GLU A 299 31.44 10.35 -17.61
C GLU A 299 32.43 10.33 -16.44
N ARG A 300 31.98 10.02 -15.22
CA ARG A 300 32.85 9.88 -14.04
C ARG A 300 33.87 8.76 -14.23
N ALA A 301 33.42 7.57 -14.63
CA ALA A 301 34.31 6.43 -14.86
C ALA A 301 35.37 6.75 -15.93
N PHE A 302 34.99 7.46 -16.99
CA PHE A 302 35.94 7.93 -17.99
C PHE A 302 36.97 8.90 -17.41
N ILE A 303 36.54 9.90 -16.63
CA ILE A 303 37.46 10.87 -15.99
C ILE A 303 38.41 10.16 -15.03
N GLU A 304 37.91 9.27 -14.17
CA GLU A 304 38.73 8.53 -13.22
C GLU A 304 39.77 7.65 -13.94
N ALA A 305 39.36 6.96 -15.01
CA ALA A 305 40.26 6.17 -15.84
C ALA A 305 41.32 7.05 -16.53
N PHE A 306 40.91 8.18 -17.10
CA PHE A 306 41.80 9.11 -17.79
C PHE A 306 42.91 9.62 -16.86
N PHE A 307 42.54 10.14 -15.68
CA PHE A 307 43.52 10.69 -14.75
C PHE A 307 44.40 9.60 -14.13
N LYS A 308 43.85 8.42 -13.84
CA LYS A 308 44.63 7.28 -13.35
C LYS A 308 45.71 6.85 -14.35
N ASP A 309 45.42 6.88 -15.64
CA ASP A 309 46.39 6.59 -16.69
C ASP A 309 47.40 7.74 -16.86
N ALA A 310 46.92 8.98 -16.95
CA ALA A 310 47.76 10.16 -17.13
C ALA A 310 48.77 10.37 -15.99
N TYR A 311 48.43 10.01 -14.75
CA TYR A 311 49.39 10.03 -13.63
C TYR A 311 50.49 8.97 -13.75
N LYS A 312 50.26 7.87 -14.49
CA LYS A 312 51.25 6.81 -14.72
C LYS A 312 52.15 7.10 -15.92
N THR A 313 51.56 7.57 -17.02
CA THR A 313 52.25 7.69 -18.32
C THR A 313 52.67 9.13 -18.63
N GLY A 314 52.12 10.11 -17.91
CA GLY A 314 52.28 11.54 -18.16
C GLY A 314 51.16 12.12 -19.03
N PHE A 315 50.77 13.37 -18.79
CA PHE A 315 49.67 14.03 -19.51
C PHE A 315 49.92 14.30 -21.01
N ARG A 316 51.15 14.04 -21.51
CA ARG A 316 51.53 14.22 -22.92
C ARG A 316 51.31 12.97 -23.78
N THR A 317 51.16 11.79 -23.18
CA THR A 317 51.06 10.50 -23.88
C THR A 317 49.63 9.99 -24.01
N SER A 318 48.62 10.75 -23.56
CA SER A 318 47.23 10.35 -23.65
C SER A 318 46.77 10.24 -25.11
N ASN A 319 46.12 9.13 -25.46
CA ASN A 319 45.50 8.91 -26.78
C ASN A 319 44.62 10.12 -27.19
N GLN A 320 44.79 10.62 -28.42
CA GLN A 320 44.07 11.77 -28.97
C GLN A 320 42.54 11.68 -28.80
N ILE A 321 41.95 10.49 -28.96
CA ILE A 321 40.52 10.26 -28.77
C ILE A 321 40.08 10.57 -27.32
N ASN A 322 40.89 10.19 -26.34
CA ASN A 322 40.60 10.44 -24.94
C ASN A 322 40.76 11.93 -24.60
N LEU A 323 41.73 12.61 -25.20
CA LEU A 323 41.90 14.06 -25.03
C LEU A 323 40.71 14.85 -25.59
N GLU A 324 40.23 14.49 -26.78
CA GLU A 324 39.04 15.10 -27.39
C GLU A 324 37.77 14.88 -26.53
N LYS A 325 37.61 13.68 -25.98
CA LYS A 325 36.52 13.38 -25.06
C LYS A 325 36.63 14.18 -23.75
N LEU A 326 37.83 14.34 -23.20
CA LEU A 326 38.06 15.18 -22.01
C LEU A 326 37.72 16.66 -22.27
N ILE A 327 38.12 17.21 -23.42
CA ILE A 327 37.78 18.57 -23.84
C ILE A 327 36.27 18.75 -23.98
N THR A 328 35.58 17.75 -24.51
CA THR A 328 34.11 17.76 -24.63
C THR A 328 33.45 17.84 -23.25
N ILE A 329 33.89 17.02 -22.30
CA ILE A 329 33.38 17.03 -20.92
C ILE A 329 33.73 18.35 -20.22
N LYS A 330 34.96 18.86 -20.38
CA LYS A 330 35.39 20.16 -19.87
C LYS A 330 34.39 21.26 -20.25
N ASN A 331 34.08 21.35 -21.55
CA ASN A 331 33.18 22.37 -22.09
C ASN A 331 31.74 22.18 -21.61
N LYS A 332 31.26 20.92 -21.53
CA LYS A 332 29.93 20.59 -21.01
C LYS A 332 29.71 21.10 -19.57
N TYR A 333 30.69 20.88 -18.70
CA TYR A 333 30.63 21.25 -17.28
C TYR A 333 31.24 22.63 -16.95
N ARG A 334 31.76 23.35 -17.95
CA ARG A 334 32.40 24.67 -17.82
C ARG A 334 33.56 24.65 -16.82
N ILE A 335 34.42 23.64 -16.93
CA ILE A 335 35.64 23.52 -16.13
C ILE A 335 36.74 24.34 -16.82
N GLU A 336 37.48 25.18 -16.09
CA GLU A 336 38.46 26.08 -16.71
C GLU A 336 39.76 25.34 -17.05
N ASN A 337 40.31 24.63 -16.07
CA ASN A 337 41.55 23.86 -16.21
C ASN A 337 41.26 22.42 -16.67
N LEU A 338 41.81 22.05 -17.83
CA LEU A 338 41.62 20.74 -18.46
C LEU A 338 42.11 19.57 -17.58
N TYR A 339 43.07 19.81 -16.70
CA TYR A 339 43.69 18.77 -15.87
C TYR A 339 43.32 18.89 -14.38
N ASP A 340 42.22 19.57 -14.04
CA ASP A 340 41.74 19.71 -12.67
C ASP A 340 40.79 18.58 -12.27
N PHE A 341 41.37 17.44 -11.87
CA PHE A 341 40.62 16.26 -11.46
C PHE A 341 39.62 16.54 -10.33
N ALA A 342 39.98 17.40 -9.37
CA ALA A 342 39.13 17.71 -8.22
C ALA A 342 37.84 18.42 -8.67
N GLU A 343 37.96 19.39 -9.59
CA GLU A 343 36.80 20.09 -10.12
C GLU A 343 35.92 19.18 -10.98
N TYR A 344 36.50 18.23 -11.73
CA TYR A 344 35.71 17.20 -12.41
C TYR A 344 34.91 16.35 -11.42
N LYS A 345 35.52 15.86 -10.33
CA LYS A 345 34.80 15.05 -9.33
C LYS A 345 33.66 15.83 -8.67
N LYS A 346 33.89 17.11 -8.37
CA LYS A 346 32.90 18.01 -7.74
C LYS A 346 31.71 18.34 -8.67
N ARG A 347 31.95 18.48 -9.98
CA ARG A 347 30.90 18.85 -10.95
C ARG A 347 30.16 17.66 -11.52
N ILE A 348 30.84 16.57 -11.81
CA ILE A 348 30.24 15.41 -12.47
C ILE A 348 29.68 14.48 -11.39
N GLN A 349 28.53 14.80 -10.84
CA GLN A 349 27.96 14.04 -9.73
C GLN A 349 26.44 13.96 -9.81
N LYS A 350 25.88 12.85 -9.30
CA LYS A 350 24.45 12.65 -9.12
C LYS A 350 23.87 13.71 -8.17
N ILE A 351 22.57 13.94 -8.27
CA ILE A 351 21.82 14.80 -7.35
C ILE A 351 20.81 13.94 -6.59
N PRO A 352 20.31 14.38 -5.42
CA PRO A 352 19.23 13.65 -4.74
C PRO A 352 17.97 13.65 -5.60
N LYS A 353 17.44 12.46 -5.90
CA LYS A 353 16.21 12.32 -6.69
C LYS A 353 15.02 12.91 -5.96
N SER A 354 14.93 12.75 -4.65
CA SER A 354 13.82 13.27 -3.84
C SER A 354 13.66 14.78 -4.03
N MET A 355 14.78 15.51 -4.07
CA MET A 355 14.83 16.94 -4.36
C MET A 355 14.37 17.24 -5.79
N GLY A 356 14.97 16.57 -6.79
CA GLY A 356 14.62 16.77 -8.19
C GLY A 356 13.16 16.48 -8.51
N ILE A 357 12.62 15.38 -7.98
CA ILE A 357 11.20 14.99 -8.13
C ILE A 357 10.29 16.03 -7.48
N ALA A 358 10.62 16.50 -6.28
CA ALA A 358 9.82 17.51 -5.59
C ALA A 358 9.80 18.85 -6.34
N GLN A 359 10.94 19.29 -6.86
CA GLN A 359 11.03 20.52 -7.67
C GLN A 359 10.24 20.35 -8.97
N ALA A 360 10.44 19.25 -9.71
CA ALA A 360 9.66 18.97 -10.91
C ALA A 360 8.15 18.95 -10.64
N LEU A 361 7.72 18.35 -9.53
CA LEU A 361 6.30 18.32 -9.15
C LEU A 361 5.71 19.72 -8.97
N VAL A 362 6.46 20.63 -8.34
CA VAL A 362 6.04 22.02 -8.13
C VAL A 362 6.07 22.81 -9.44
N GLU A 363 7.20 22.80 -10.14
CA GLU A 363 7.41 23.64 -11.35
C GLU A 363 6.47 23.22 -12.49
N SER A 364 6.21 21.92 -12.64
CA SER A 364 5.38 21.39 -13.72
C SER A 364 3.90 21.24 -13.37
N ALA A 365 3.49 21.54 -12.14
CA ALA A 365 2.17 21.17 -11.60
C ALA A 365 1.85 19.68 -11.81
N THR A 366 2.76 18.79 -11.41
CA THR A 366 2.66 17.33 -11.67
C THR A 366 2.45 17.04 -13.16
N GLY A 367 3.23 17.69 -14.03
CA GLY A 367 3.17 17.53 -15.49
C GLY A 367 1.99 18.22 -16.20
N THR A 368 1.08 18.89 -15.48
CA THR A 368 -0.13 19.48 -16.08
C THR A 368 0.01 20.94 -16.52
N SER A 369 1.08 21.62 -16.11
CA SER A 369 1.32 23.01 -16.49
C SER A 369 1.44 23.16 -18.01
N ARG A 370 1.07 24.34 -18.51
CA ARG A 370 1.20 24.67 -19.94
C ARG A 370 2.61 24.41 -20.47
N PHE A 371 3.64 24.80 -19.72
CA PHE A 371 5.03 24.64 -20.13
C PHE A 371 5.48 23.16 -20.14
N ALA A 372 4.98 22.34 -19.21
CA ALA A 372 5.23 20.90 -19.26
C ALA A 372 4.57 20.27 -20.50
N ARG A 373 3.34 20.68 -20.84
CA ARG A 373 2.56 20.12 -21.95
C ARG A 373 3.08 20.56 -23.33
N GLU A 374 3.33 21.85 -23.50
CA GLU A 374 3.66 22.43 -24.81
C GLU A 374 5.17 22.47 -25.09
N ALA A 375 6.01 22.42 -24.04
CA ALA A 375 7.44 22.62 -24.17
C ALA A 375 8.29 21.52 -23.51
N ASN A 376 7.67 20.46 -22.99
CA ASN A 376 8.33 19.40 -22.21
C ASN A 376 9.20 19.94 -21.05
N ASN A 377 8.89 21.14 -20.55
CA ASN A 377 9.75 21.82 -19.59
C ASN A 377 9.25 21.56 -18.17
N LEU A 378 9.89 20.61 -17.49
CA LEU A 378 9.48 20.14 -16.16
C LEU A 378 9.98 21.01 -15.01
N PHE A 379 10.96 21.89 -15.27
CA PHE A 379 11.69 22.63 -14.24
C PHE A 379 11.62 24.15 -14.43
N GLY A 380 10.79 24.63 -15.36
CA GLY A 380 10.63 26.06 -15.64
C GLY A 380 11.88 26.72 -16.24
N GLU A 381 12.75 25.96 -16.92
CA GLU A 381 14.03 26.47 -17.40
C GLU A 381 13.86 27.57 -18.45
N TRP A 382 14.60 28.67 -18.28
CA TRP A 382 14.61 29.79 -19.21
C TRP A 382 15.68 29.64 -20.29
N THR A 383 15.45 30.28 -21.43
CA THR A 383 16.40 30.43 -22.53
C THR A 383 16.36 31.85 -23.10
N TRP A 384 17.50 32.31 -23.61
CA TRP A 384 17.64 33.55 -24.38
C TRP A 384 17.85 33.28 -25.87
N GLY A 385 17.81 32.01 -26.29
CA GLY A 385 17.96 31.61 -27.69
C GLY A 385 16.68 31.77 -28.52
N GLU A 386 16.77 31.33 -29.77
CA GLU A 386 15.67 31.42 -30.73
C GLU A 386 14.52 30.46 -30.38
N LYS A 387 14.84 29.19 -30.07
CA LYS A 387 13.89 28.13 -29.70
C LYS A 387 13.41 28.29 -28.25
N GLY A 388 12.29 28.98 -28.04
CA GLY A 388 11.63 29.11 -26.74
C GLY A 388 10.21 29.69 -26.83
N LEU A 389 9.37 29.36 -25.85
CA LEU A 389 7.98 29.82 -25.75
C LEU A 389 7.92 31.12 -24.94
N ILE A 390 7.20 32.13 -25.43
CA ILE A 390 7.06 33.42 -24.73
C ILE A 390 5.96 33.27 -23.67
N PRO A 391 6.22 33.55 -22.37
CA PRO A 391 5.19 33.55 -21.34
C PRO A 391 4.11 34.60 -21.62
N ASP A 392 2.82 34.25 -21.47
CA ASP A 392 1.69 35.14 -21.76
C ASP A 392 1.69 36.41 -20.89
N LEU A 393 2.19 36.31 -19.66
CA LEU A 393 2.27 37.40 -18.68
C LEU A 393 3.70 37.89 -18.44
N ARG A 394 4.56 37.84 -19.46
CA ARG A 394 5.95 38.31 -19.35
C ARG A 394 5.99 39.84 -19.21
N HIS A 395 6.61 40.33 -18.14
CA HIS A 395 6.87 41.76 -17.96
C HIS A 395 7.61 42.33 -19.18
N PRO A 396 7.27 43.53 -19.70
CA PRO A 396 7.83 44.08 -20.94
C PRO A 396 9.37 44.09 -20.99
N ASP A 397 10.02 44.31 -19.85
CA ASP A 397 11.49 44.41 -19.75
C ASP A 397 12.21 43.05 -19.75
N LYS A 398 11.47 41.94 -19.63
CA LYS A 398 12.06 40.60 -19.61
C LYS A 398 12.11 40.05 -21.03
N LYS A 399 13.31 39.69 -21.50
CA LYS A 399 13.52 39.10 -22.84
C LYS A 399 13.64 37.57 -22.83
N HIS A 400 13.65 36.94 -21.66
CA HIS A 400 13.76 35.47 -21.55
C HIS A 400 12.51 34.78 -22.10
N LYS A 401 12.70 33.55 -22.58
CA LYS A 401 11.65 32.62 -23.03
C LYS A 401 11.72 31.35 -22.18
N ILE A 402 10.64 30.57 -22.17
CA ILE A 402 10.64 29.21 -21.63
C ILE A 402 11.35 28.30 -22.63
N LYS A 403 12.33 27.53 -22.16
CA LYS A 403 13.06 26.58 -23.00
C LYS A 403 12.13 25.45 -23.46
N ILE A 404 12.22 25.09 -24.74
CA ILE A 404 11.49 23.96 -25.34
C ILE A 404 12.45 22.78 -25.44
N PHE A 405 12.00 21.63 -24.96
CA PHE A 405 12.72 20.37 -25.00
C PHE A 405 12.08 19.40 -25.99
N ASP A 406 12.92 18.64 -26.70
CA ASP A 406 12.44 17.64 -27.65
C ASP A 406 11.78 16.47 -26.91
N SER A 407 12.21 16.19 -25.67
CA SER A 407 11.64 15.17 -24.79
C SER A 407 11.60 15.59 -23.31
N LEU A 408 10.82 14.87 -22.49
CA LEU A 408 10.85 15.05 -21.02
C LEU A 408 12.23 14.70 -20.45
N GLN A 409 12.89 13.68 -21.01
CA GLN A 409 14.24 13.29 -20.61
C GLN A 409 15.24 14.44 -20.83
N ASP A 410 15.14 15.19 -21.93
CA ASP A 410 16.03 16.32 -22.19
C ASP A 410 15.86 17.46 -21.16
N SER A 411 14.64 17.63 -20.64
CA SER A 411 14.40 18.58 -19.53
C SER A 411 15.07 18.12 -18.24
N VAL A 412 14.99 16.83 -17.91
CA VAL A 412 15.68 16.26 -16.74
C VAL A 412 17.20 16.36 -16.89
N ASP A 413 17.74 16.02 -18.06
CA ASP A 413 19.18 16.10 -18.33
C ASP A 413 19.69 17.55 -18.27
N SER A 414 18.92 18.50 -18.80
CA SER A 414 19.23 19.94 -18.74
C SER A 414 19.25 20.45 -17.30
N TYR A 415 18.25 20.09 -16.51
CA TYR A 415 18.16 20.43 -15.09
C TYR A 415 19.35 19.89 -14.28
N VAL A 416 19.64 18.59 -14.41
CA VAL A 416 20.77 17.94 -13.74
C VAL A 416 22.09 18.60 -14.14
N LEU A 417 22.29 18.84 -15.44
CA LEU A 417 23.49 19.51 -15.94
C LEU A 417 23.60 20.95 -15.41
N ASN A 418 22.49 21.67 -15.30
CA ASN A 418 22.49 23.05 -14.80
C ASN A 418 22.99 23.12 -13.36
N LEU A 419 22.50 22.25 -12.48
CA LEU A 419 22.99 22.12 -11.09
C LEU A 419 24.48 21.77 -11.02
N ASN A 420 24.95 20.97 -11.97
CA ASN A 420 26.33 20.51 -12.06
C ASN A 420 27.31 21.52 -12.68
N ARG A 421 26.85 22.57 -13.38
CA ARG A 421 27.76 23.50 -14.09
C ARG A 421 27.57 24.99 -13.81
N HIS A 422 26.37 25.42 -13.42
CA HIS A 422 26.06 26.85 -13.32
C HIS A 422 26.66 27.45 -12.05
N PHE A 423 27.24 28.66 -12.15
CA PHE A 423 27.91 29.32 -11.02
C PHE A 423 26.98 29.51 -9.81
N ALA A 424 25.69 29.81 -10.05
CA ALA A 424 24.69 30.00 -8.99
C ALA A 424 24.49 28.80 -8.05
N TYR A 425 24.94 27.60 -8.44
CA TYR A 425 24.80 26.36 -7.67
C TYR A 425 26.13 25.84 -7.12
N GLU A 426 27.14 26.70 -6.99
CA GLU A 426 28.44 26.32 -6.43
C GLU A 426 28.31 25.75 -5.00
N LYS A 427 27.56 26.42 -4.11
CA LYS A 427 27.31 25.95 -2.75
C LYS A 427 26.69 24.54 -2.69
N PHE A 428 25.81 24.24 -3.64
CA PHE A 428 25.22 22.91 -3.78
C PHE A 428 26.27 21.85 -4.14
N ARG A 429 27.18 22.18 -5.07
CA ARG A 429 28.30 21.30 -5.43
C ARG A 429 29.28 21.11 -4.28
N ASP A 430 29.61 22.17 -3.54
CA ASP A 430 30.46 22.10 -2.36
C ASP A 430 29.89 21.19 -1.29
N ALA A 431 28.58 21.33 -1.00
CA ALA A 431 27.91 20.48 -0.03
C ALA A 431 27.94 19.01 -0.44
N ARG A 432 27.66 18.69 -1.72
CA ARG A 432 27.77 17.32 -2.23
C ARG A 432 29.18 16.75 -2.13
N ALA A 433 30.18 17.51 -2.53
CA ALA A 433 31.58 17.09 -2.46
C ALA A 433 32.02 16.82 -1.01
N LYS A 434 31.55 17.63 -0.05
CA LYS A 434 31.78 17.41 1.37
C LYS A 434 31.19 16.09 1.84
N PHE A 435 29.91 15.82 1.56
CA PHE A 435 29.26 14.56 1.93
C PHE A 435 29.98 13.35 1.31
N GLU A 436 30.36 13.44 0.04
CA GLU A 436 31.11 12.37 -0.64
C GLU A 436 32.45 12.09 0.04
N SER A 437 33.17 13.13 0.49
CA SER A 437 34.43 12.97 1.24
C SER A 437 34.26 12.27 2.59
N GLU A 438 33.06 12.31 3.16
CA GLU A 438 32.68 11.61 4.38
C GLU A 438 32.12 10.19 4.10
N GLY A 439 32.14 9.73 2.84
CA GLY A 439 31.57 8.45 2.43
C GLY A 439 30.05 8.40 2.46
N LYS A 440 29.38 9.56 2.37
CA LYS A 440 27.92 9.70 2.42
C LYS A 440 27.39 10.32 1.14
N GLU A 441 26.12 10.07 0.83
CA GLU A 441 25.39 10.85 -0.17
C GLU A 441 24.60 11.96 0.53
N ILE A 442 24.55 13.15 -0.07
CA ILE A 442 23.69 14.23 0.45
C ILE A 442 22.22 13.83 0.27
N THR A 443 21.38 14.08 1.26
CA THR A 443 19.92 13.84 1.12
C THR A 443 19.26 15.00 0.41
N GLY A 444 18.06 14.80 -0.15
CA GLY A 444 17.31 15.90 -0.75
C GLY A 444 16.98 17.03 0.24
N LEU A 445 16.74 16.69 1.52
CA LEU A 445 16.49 17.67 2.57
C LEU A 445 17.71 18.52 2.92
N GLU A 446 18.92 17.96 2.84
CA GLU A 446 20.16 18.74 3.03
C GLU A 446 20.52 19.53 1.78
N ALA A 447 20.36 18.94 0.61
CA ALA A 447 20.64 19.58 -0.67
C ALA A 447 19.82 20.83 -0.92
N ILE A 448 18.50 20.81 -0.68
CA ILE A 448 17.62 21.94 -1.00
C ILE A 448 17.97 23.22 -0.21
N LYS A 449 18.56 23.08 0.98
CA LYS A 449 19.03 24.22 1.80
C LYS A 449 20.13 25.03 1.13
N THR A 450 20.79 24.47 0.11
CA THR A 450 21.89 25.11 -0.63
C THR A 450 21.44 25.83 -1.91
N LEU A 451 20.15 25.71 -2.27
CA LEU A 451 19.59 26.20 -3.54
C LEU A 451 18.83 27.54 -3.39
N ASP A 452 19.34 28.47 -2.58
CA ASP A 452 18.73 29.80 -2.39
C ASP A 452 18.52 30.57 -3.71
N SER A 453 19.41 30.35 -4.69
CA SER A 453 19.40 31.02 -5.99
C SER A 453 18.43 30.39 -7.00
N TYR A 454 17.78 29.27 -6.67
CA TYR A 454 16.90 28.56 -7.61
C TYR A 454 15.56 29.27 -7.82
N SER A 455 15.05 29.98 -6.80
CA SER A 455 13.76 30.67 -6.85
C SER A 455 13.85 32.09 -6.31
N GLU A 456 13.16 33.03 -6.95
CA GLU A 456 13.00 34.41 -6.46
C GLU A 456 12.36 34.46 -5.06
N ARG A 457 11.60 33.41 -4.69
CA ARG A 457 10.94 33.28 -3.38
C ARG A 457 11.81 32.66 -2.28
N LYS A 458 13.09 32.36 -2.58
CA LYS A 458 14.14 31.88 -1.65
C LYS A 458 13.63 30.92 -0.57
N GLY A 459 13.63 31.33 0.70
CA GLY A 459 13.29 30.49 1.85
C GLY A 459 11.87 29.90 1.83
N TYR A 460 10.89 30.59 1.22
CA TYR A 460 9.55 30.02 1.03
C TYR A 460 9.59 28.78 0.13
N TYR A 461 10.37 28.85 -0.95
CA TYR A 461 10.53 27.75 -1.89
C TYR A 461 11.20 26.54 -1.21
N ILE A 462 12.27 26.77 -0.45
CA ILE A 462 12.97 25.72 0.31
C ILE A 462 12.00 25.01 1.26
N ASN A 463 11.16 25.76 1.99
CA ASN A 463 10.17 25.20 2.90
C ASN A 463 9.10 24.38 2.15
N LEU A 464 8.59 24.89 1.03
CA LEU A 464 7.63 24.17 0.19
C LEU A 464 8.18 22.82 -0.28
N ILE A 465 9.39 22.81 -0.84
CA ILE A 465 10.03 21.58 -1.32
C ILE A 465 10.28 20.61 -0.15
N THR A 466 10.76 21.10 0.99
CA THR A 466 10.93 20.30 2.22
C THR A 466 9.63 19.62 2.65
N LYS A 467 8.50 20.34 2.62
CA LYS A 467 7.18 19.79 2.96
C LYS A 467 6.75 18.72 1.97
N ILE A 468 7.01 18.92 0.67
CA ILE A 468 6.65 17.95 -0.39
C ILE A 468 7.46 16.66 -0.24
N ILE A 469 8.78 16.77 -0.04
CA ILE A 469 9.65 15.61 0.19
C ILE A 469 9.13 14.75 1.35
N LYS A 470 8.80 15.39 2.48
CA LYS A 470 8.28 14.70 3.66
C LYS A 470 6.87 14.12 3.44
N ARG A 471 5.96 14.93 2.91
CA ARG A 471 4.55 14.54 2.69
C ARG A 471 4.42 13.30 1.81
N TYR A 472 5.24 13.21 0.77
CA TYR A 472 5.18 12.09 -0.19
C TYR A 472 6.28 11.04 0.02
N ASN A 473 7.02 11.13 1.12
CA ASN A 473 8.12 10.23 1.46
C ASN A 473 9.08 10.01 0.27
N LEU A 474 9.54 11.10 -0.34
CA LEU A 474 10.35 11.04 -1.57
C LEU A 474 11.80 10.61 -1.32
N GLU A 475 12.29 10.67 -0.07
CA GLU A 475 13.65 10.22 0.28
C GLU A 475 13.89 8.73 -0.05
N LYS A 476 12.82 7.93 -0.17
CA LYS A 476 12.90 6.54 -0.66
C LYS A 476 13.53 6.40 -2.06
N TYR A 477 13.56 7.47 -2.85
CA TYR A 477 14.18 7.50 -4.18
C TYR A 477 15.66 7.92 -4.15
N ASP A 478 16.17 8.43 -3.02
CA ASP A 478 17.58 8.79 -2.87
C ASP A 478 18.47 7.57 -2.61
N THR A 479 17.94 6.59 -1.87
CA THR A 479 18.67 5.34 -1.61
C THR A 479 18.60 4.44 -2.83
N ASN A 480 19.75 4.04 -3.38
CA ASN A 480 19.79 2.91 -4.31
C ASN A 480 19.19 1.69 -3.61
N SER A 481 18.04 1.23 -4.09
CA SER A 481 17.57 -0.13 -3.84
C SER A 481 18.50 -1.12 -4.57
N ASN A 482 19.76 -1.18 -4.14
CA ASN A 482 20.70 -2.27 -4.44
C ASN A 482 20.84 -3.16 -3.20
N ASN A 483 19.71 -3.46 -2.55
CA ASN A 483 19.57 -4.60 -1.65
C ASN A 483 18.44 -5.47 -2.21
N THR A 484 18.75 -6.15 -3.30
CA THR A 484 18.12 -7.43 -3.70
C THR A 484 19.24 -8.41 -3.91
#